data_AF-A0A7C7L932-F1
#
_entry.id   AF-A0A7C7L932-F1
#
_cell.length_a   1.000
_cell.length_b   1.000
_cell.length_c   1.000
_cell.angle_alpha   90.00
_cell.angle_beta   90.00
_cell.angle_gamma   90.00
#
_symmetry.space_group_name_H-M   'P 1'
#
loop_
_entity.id
_entity.type
_entity.pdbx_description
1 polymer ?
#
loop_
_entity_poly.entity_id
_entity_poly.type
_entity_poly.pdbx_seq_one_letter_code
_entity_poly.pdbx_strand_id
1 'polypeptide(L)'
;MVDSGFVTTGEYRTLLASYADVRGLEGPITVSSTNGHLESGAAEATTGTADETQIGGAPLDEATRLATESREASHTDGTVQIDSIDDLVEHFITAGRKGVAINRYKGLGEMNADQLWATTMKPGTRTLLQVRAEDAEAADEMFETLMGEKVEPRREFIEKNALNVRNLDV
;
A
#
# COMPACT_ATOMS: atom_id res chain seq x y z
N MET A 1 -4.02 -33.79 -6.76
CA MET A 1 -3.65 -34.80 -5.74
C MET A 1 -2.54 -34.20 -4.91
N VAL A 2 -2.75 -33.99 -3.62
CA VAL A 2 -1.77 -33.31 -2.75
C VAL A 2 -0.64 -34.29 -2.42
N ASP A 3 0.61 -33.86 -2.56
CA ASP A 3 1.79 -34.67 -2.27
C ASP A 3 1.91 -34.95 -0.76
N SER A 4 2.23 -36.18 -0.38
CA SER A 4 2.35 -36.57 1.03
C SER A 4 3.46 -35.82 1.78
N GLY A 5 4.50 -35.38 1.07
CA GLY A 5 5.57 -34.54 1.61
C GLY A 5 5.06 -33.15 1.99
N PHE A 6 4.19 -32.55 1.17
CA PHE A 6 3.61 -31.22 1.43
C PHE A 6 2.84 -31.18 2.76
N VAL A 7 2.05 -32.21 3.06
CA VAL A 7 1.25 -32.32 4.30
C VAL A 7 2.13 -32.36 5.56
N THR A 8 3.38 -32.82 5.45
CA THR A 8 4.32 -32.88 6.59
C THR A 8 5.14 -31.60 6.78
N THR A 9 5.06 -30.66 5.84
CA THR A 9 5.85 -29.41 5.89
C THR A 9 5.44 -28.49 7.04
N GLY A 10 6.33 -27.55 7.39
CA GLY A 10 5.99 -26.45 8.29
C GLY A 10 4.91 -25.54 7.71
N GLU A 11 4.95 -25.29 6.40
CA GLU A 11 3.99 -24.41 5.70
C GLU A 11 2.56 -24.94 5.83
N TYR A 12 2.35 -26.23 5.60
CA TYR A 12 1.04 -26.86 5.74
C TYR A 12 0.51 -26.78 7.17
N ARG A 13 1.38 -26.93 8.18
CA ARG A 13 0.99 -26.78 9.59
C ARG A 13 0.58 -25.35 9.93
N THR A 14 1.31 -24.35 9.42
CA THR A 14 0.94 -22.93 9.58
C THR A 14 -0.40 -22.64 8.90
N LEU A 15 -0.60 -23.14 7.68
CA LEU A 15 -1.86 -22.97 6.95
C LEU A 15 -3.04 -23.62 7.70
N LEU A 16 -2.86 -24.83 8.22
CA LEU A 16 -3.88 -25.50 9.05
C LEU A 16 -4.17 -24.74 10.35
N ALA A 17 -3.15 -24.16 10.99
CA ALA A 17 -3.33 -23.36 12.19
C ALA A 17 -4.15 -22.10 11.90
N SER A 18 -3.78 -21.33 10.86
CA SER A 18 -4.54 -20.14 10.45
C SER A 18 -5.97 -20.50 10.04
N TYR A 19 -6.16 -21.62 9.33
CA TYR A 19 -7.49 -22.09 8.94
C TYR A 19 -8.38 -22.44 10.14
N ALA A 20 -7.78 -22.93 11.25
CA ALA A 20 -8.53 -23.29 12.45
C ALA A 20 -9.30 -22.11 13.07
N ASP A 21 -8.80 -20.89 12.91
CA ASP A 21 -9.43 -19.67 13.42
C ASP A 21 -10.59 -19.19 12.53
N VAL A 22 -10.55 -19.49 11.23
CA VAL A 22 -11.52 -19.01 10.23
C VAL A 22 -12.61 -20.03 9.89
N ARG A 23 -12.42 -21.31 10.25
CA ARG A 23 -13.36 -22.42 9.96
C ARG A 23 -14.79 -22.22 10.47
N GLY A 24 -15.00 -21.32 11.43
CA GLY A 24 -16.30 -21.03 12.02
C GLY A 24 -17.08 -19.92 11.30
N LEU A 25 -16.44 -19.22 10.36
CA LEU A 25 -17.03 -18.14 9.57
C LEU A 25 -17.64 -18.72 8.29
N GLU A 26 -18.68 -19.54 8.45
CA GLU A 26 -19.43 -20.13 7.33
C GLU A 26 -20.90 -19.71 7.44
N GLY A 27 -21.39 -18.94 6.46
CA GLY A 27 -22.77 -18.46 6.39
C GLY A 27 -22.87 -17.02 5.87
N PRO A 28 -24.09 -16.51 5.65
CA PRO A 28 -24.30 -15.11 5.29
C PRO A 28 -23.86 -14.22 6.46
N ILE A 29 -22.74 -13.53 6.28
CA ILE A 29 -22.17 -12.58 7.22
C ILE A 29 -22.85 -11.24 6.97
N THR A 30 -23.50 -10.74 8.01
CA THR A 30 -24.12 -9.42 7.98
C THR A 30 -23.15 -8.38 8.51
N VAL A 31 -22.68 -7.47 7.65
CA VAL A 31 -21.82 -6.35 8.06
C VAL A 31 -22.68 -5.11 8.24
N SER A 32 -22.62 -4.50 9.44
CA SER A 32 -23.21 -3.20 9.73
C SER A 32 -22.10 -2.21 10.09
N SER A 33 -22.07 -1.07 9.40
CA SER A 33 -21.13 0.00 9.72
C SER A 33 -21.73 0.85 10.85
N THR A 34 -21.49 0.49 12.10
CA THR A 34 -21.84 1.39 13.21
C THR A 34 -20.91 2.58 13.15
N ASN A 35 -21.44 3.76 12.84
CA ASN A 35 -20.72 5.02 13.04
C ASN A 35 -20.54 5.25 14.54
N GLY A 36 -19.54 4.58 15.12
CA GLY A 36 -19.02 4.91 16.43
C GLY A 36 -18.38 6.29 16.30
N HIS A 37 -19.06 7.31 16.83
CA HIS A 37 -18.44 8.56 17.22
C HIS A 37 -17.37 8.21 18.27
N LEU A 38 -16.17 7.84 17.81
CA LEU A 38 -14.99 7.79 18.64
C LEU A 38 -14.68 9.24 18.95
N GLU A 39 -15.06 9.65 20.16
CA GLU A 39 -14.69 10.93 20.75
C GLU A 39 -13.19 11.15 20.51
N SER A 40 -12.89 12.20 19.75
CA SER A 40 -11.54 12.66 19.52
C SER A 40 -10.96 13.11 20.86
N GLY A 41 -10.15 12.24 21.46
CA GLY A 41 -9.18 12.64 22.45
C GLY A 41 -8.22 13.65 21.83
N ALA A 42 -8.51 14.93 22.03
CA ALA A 42 -7.62 16.09 21.93
C ALA A 42 -6.44 15.96 20.94
N ALA A 43 -6.75 16.05 19.66
CA ALA A 43 -5.84 16.65 18.69
C ALA A 43 -6.59 17.86 18.11
N GLU A 44 -6.04 19.05 18.36
CA GLU A 44 -6.64 20.35 18.06
C GLU A 44 -7.26 20.40 16.65
N ALA A 45 -8.59 20.41 16.61
CA ALA A 45 -9.35 20.77 15.42
C ALA A 45 -9.21 22.28 15.24
N THR A 46 -8.23 22.71 14.45
CA THR A 46 -8.29 24.00 13.78
C THR A 46 -9.41 23.94 12.75
N THR A 47 -10.48 24.69 13.01
CA THR A 47 -11.52 25.04 12.06
C THR A 47 -10.89 25.85 10.92
N GLY A 48 -10.37 25.15 9.91
CA GLY A 48 -9.78 25.75 8.72
C GLY A 48 -10.88 26.12 7.74
N THR A 49 -11.18 27.41 7.67
CA THR A 49 -11.73 28.03 6.46
C THR A 49 -10.94 27.55 5.26
N ALA A 50 -11.62 27.23 4.15
CA ALA A 50 -11.02 26.86 2.88
C ALA A 50 -10.14 28.00 2.37
N ASP A 51 -8.89 28.01 2.84
CA ASP A 51 -7.83 28.88 2.39
C ASP A 51 -6.73 27.97 1.83
N GLU A 52 -6.34 28.30 0.61
CA GLU A 52 -5.56 27.49 -0.31
C GLU A 52 -4.09 27.42 0.14
N THR A 53 -3.75 26.84 1.30
CA THR A 53 -2.34 26.57 1.64
C THR A 53 -2.16 25.65 2.87
N GLN A 54 -2.49 24.36 2.73
CA GLN A 54 -2.00 23.20 3.52
C GLN A 54 -2.93 22.03 3.18
N ILE A 55 -2.56 20.96 2.50
CA ILE A 55 -1.50 19.98 2.78
C ILE A 55 -1.07 19.42 1.41
N GLY A 56 0.15 19.74 0.97
CA GLY A 56 0.74 19.17 -0.25
C GLY A 56 0.63 20.04 -1.49
N GLY A 57 1.64 20.88 -1.71
CA GLY A 57 1.79 21.75 -2.88
C GLY A 57 2.09 21.05 -4.21
N ALA A 58 1.68 19.80 -4.43
CA ALA A 58 1.44 19.38 -5.80
C ALA A 58 0.01 19.81 -6.11
N PRO A 59 -0.27 20.56 -7.19
CA PRO A 59 -1.64 20.72 -7.63
C PRO A 59 -2.20 19.31 -7.75
N LEU A 60 -3.19 18.95 -6.92
CA LEU A 60 -3.93 17.71 -7.12
C LEU A 60 -4.36 17.73 -8.59
N ASP A 61 -3.98 16.72 -9.36
CA ASP A 61 -4.48 16.55 -10.73
C ASP A 61 -6.00 16.72 -10.70
N GLU A 62 -6.57 17.30 -11.75
CA GLU A 62 -8.03 17.53 -11.85
C GLU A 62 -8.82 16.25 -11.52
N ALA A 63 -8.28 15.08 -11.90
CA ALA A 63 -8.81 13.77 -11.56
C ALA A 63 -8.80 13.45 -10.05
N THR A 64 -7.75 13.85 -9.32
CA THR A 64 -7.62 13.62 -7.87
C THR A 64 -8.45 14.63 -7.08
N ARG A 65 -8.61 15.86 -7.58
CA ARG A 65 -9.57 16.83 -7.01
C ARG A 65 -11.00 16.33 -7.15
N LEU A 66 -11.40 15.87 -8.33
CA LEU A 66 -12.74 15.32 -8.55
C LEU A 66 -13.03 14.05 -7.71
N ALA A 67 -11.99 13.30 -7.33
CA ALA A 67 -12.09 12.17 -6.42
C ALA A 67 -12.13 12.56 -4.93
N THR A 68 -11.53 13.72 -4.57
CA THR A 68 -11.46 14.24 -3.19
C THR A 68 -12.62 15.18 -2.86
N GLU A 69 -13.16 15.87 -3.87
CA GLU A 69 -14.42 16.59 -3.78
C GLU A 69 -15.51 15.59 -3.44
N SER A 70 -16.08 15.81 -2.26
CA SER A 70 -17.08 14.94 -1.68
C SER A 70 -18.29 14.91 -2.61
N ARG A 71 -18.42 13.85 -3.43
CA ARG A 71 -19.74 13.36 -3.79
C ARG A 71 -20.48 13.21 -2.48
N GLU A 72 -21.47 14.06 -2.24
CA GLU A 72 -22.42 13.92 -1.13
C GLU A 72 -22.79 12.44 -1.08
N ALA A 73 -22.24 11.73 -0.11
CA ALA A 73 -22.49 10.32 0.02
C ALA A 73 -23.99 10.23 0.30
N SER A 74 -24.75 9.71 -0.66
CA SER A 74 -26.04 9.11 -0.36
C SER A 74 -25.75 8.03 0.67
N HIS A 75 -25.85 8.41 1.93
CA HIS A 75 -25.46 7.65 3.11
C HIS A 75 -26.45 6.51 3.23
N THR A 76 -26.18 5.42 2.51
CA THR A 76 -26.98 4.22 2.62
C THR A 76 -26.42 3.49 3.82
N ASP A 77 -27.08 3.68 4.97
CA ASP A 77 -26.89 2.90 6.19
C ASP A 77 -27.40 1.47 5.93
N GLY A 78 -26.72 0.80 5.00
CA GLY A 78 -27.15 -0.42 4.35
C GLY A 78 -26.45 -1.59 5.00
N THR A 79 -27.23 -2.41 5.68
CA THR A 79 -26.80 -3.74 6.07
C THR A 79 -26.44 -4.54 4.81
N VAL A 80 -25.19 -4.99 4.69
CA VAL A 80 -24.73 -5.80 3.54
C VAL A 80 -24.61 -7.26 3.96
N GLN A 81 -25.21 -8.15 3.18
CA GLN A 81 -25.06 -9.60 3.33
C GLN A 81 -23.92 -10.07 2.44
N ILE A 82 -23.00 -10.85 3.01
CA ILE A 82 -21.81 -11.36 2.34
C ILE A 82 -21.74 -12.87 2.56
N ASP A 83 -21.59 -13.64 1.49
CA ASP A 83 -21.70 -15.10 1.53
C ASP A 83 -20.34 -15.81 1.71
N SER A 84 -19.23 -15.12 1.46
CA SER A 84 -17.86 -15.68 1.52
C SER A 84 -16.91 -14.83 2.37
N ILE A 85 -15.89 -15.48 2.94
CA ILE A 85 -14.78 -14.81 3.63
C ILE A 85 -13.97 -13.94 2.65
N ASP A 86 -13.77 -14.39 1.42
CA ASP A 86 -13.02 -13.62 0.42
C ASP A 86 -13.74 -12.30 0.10
N ASP A 87 -15.07 -12.37 -0.06
CA ASP A 87 -15.93 -11.21 -0.30
C ASP A 87 -15.96 -10.28 0.92
N LEU A 88 -15.85 -10.82 2.14
CA LEU A 88 -15.76 -10.04 3.37
C LEU A 88 -14.46 -9.22 3.39
N VAL A 89 -13.33 -9.84 3.05
CA VAL A 89 -12.04 -9.16 2.97
C VAL A 89 -12.07 -8.08 1.89
N GLU A 90 -12.60 -8.39 0.71
CA GLU A 90 -12.74 -7.41 -0.37
C GLU A 90 -13.65 -6.23 0.02
N HIS A 91 -14.75 -6.50 0.72
CA HIS A 91 -15.65 -5.48 1.23
C HIS A 91 -14.93 -4.52 2.19
N PHE A 92 -14.15 -5.04 3.16
CA PHE A 92 -13.38 -4.20 4.07
C PHE A 92 -12.26 -3.41 3.38
N ILE A 93 -11.55 -4.03 2.43
CA ILE A 93 -10.51 -3.33 1.65
C ILE A 93 -11.14 -2.19 0.85
N THR A 94 -12.27 -2.44 0.20
CA THR A 94 -12.99 -1.45 -0.61
C THR A 94 -13.56 -0.32 0.26
N ALA A 95 -14.16 -0.67 1.40
CA ALA A 95 -14.65 0.30 2.37
C ALA A 95 -13.52 1.19 2.90
N GLY A 96 -12.36 0.60 3.24
CA GLY A 96 -11.19 1.35 3.71
C GLY A 96 -10.52 2.23 2.65
N ARG A 97 -10.65 1.89 1.36
CA ARG A 97 -10.16 2.72 0.24
C ARG A 97 -11.11 3.86 -0.12
N LYS A 98 -12.39 3.76 0.23
CA LYS A 98 -13.40 4.75 -0.13
C LYS A 98 -13.08 6.10 0.52
N GLY A 99 -12.90 7.12 -0.30
CA GLY A 99 -12.61 8.50 0.16
C GLY A 99 -11.13 8.78 0.45
N VAL A 100 -10.22 7.84 0.17
CA VAL A 100 -8.77 8.04 0.35
C VAL A 100 -8.12 8.25 -1.02
N ALA A 101 -7.53 9.42 -1.24
CA ALA A 101 -6.63 9.67 -2.37
C ALA A 101 -5.21 9.20 -2.01
N ILE A 102 -4.65 8.29 -2.82
CA ILE A 102 -3.30 7.75 -2.62
C ILE A 102 -2.39 8.26 -3.73
N ASN A 103 -1.39 9.05 -3.35
CA ASN A 103 -0.35 9.53 -4.27
C ASN A 103 0.98 8.86 -3.93
N ARG A 104 1.67 8.35 -4.97
CA ARG A 104 3.00 7.76 -4.84
C ARG A 104 4.01 8.69 -5.52
N TYR A 105 5.00 9.13 -4.76
CA TYR A 105 6.12 9.92 -5.30
C TYR A 105 7.10 9.01 -6.05
N LYS A 106 7.28 9.22 -7.36
CA LYS A 106 8.23 8.46 -8.20
C LYS A 106 9.59 9.14 -8.27
N GLY A 107 9.63 10.46 -8.08
CA GLY A 107 10.85 11.25 -8.00
C GLY A 107 10.82 12.28 -6.87
N LEU A 108 12.02 12.75 -6.48
CA LEU A 108 12.16 13.79 -5.46
C LEU A 108 11.56 15.14 -5.91
N GLY A 109 11.50 15.39 -7.22
CA GLY A 109 10.95 16.62 -7.80
C GLY A 109 9.42 16.70 -7.80
N GLU A 110 8.72 15.60 -7.49
CA GLU A 110 7.26 15.59 -7.31
C GLU A 110 6.83 16.07 -5.92
N MET A 111 7.81 16.24 -5.02
CA MET A 111 7.60 16.68 -3.64
C MET A 111 7.90 18.17 -3.48
N ASN A 112 7.13 18.83 -2.63
CA ASN A 112 7.41 20.21 -2.25
C ASN A 112 8.57 20.30 -1.27
N ALA A 113 9.23 21.47 -1.23
CA ALA A 113 10.38 21.70 -0.34
C ALA A 113 10.07 21.40 1.14
N ASP A 114 8.93 21.86 1.65
CA ASP A 114 8.53 21.64 3.06
C ASP A 114 8.27 20.14 3.36
N GLN A 115 7.67 19.42 2.40
CA GLN A 115 7.41 17.99 2.52
C GLN A 115 8.70 17.18 2.47
N LEU A 116 9.61 17.51 1.56
CA LEU A 116 10.91 16.86 1.44
C LEU A 116 11.74 17.07 2.72
N TRP A 117 11.71 18.30 3.26
CA TRP A 117 12.37 18.60 4.53
C TRP A 117 11.80 17.76 5.68
N ALA A 118 10.47 17.76 5.85
CA ALA A 118 9.80 17.10 6.96
C ALA A 118 9.93 15.57 6.93
N THR A 119 9.94 14.97 5.74
CA THR A 119 9.98 13.50 5.57
C THR A 119 11.40 12.96 5.46
N THR A 120 12.26 13.61 4.67
CA THR A 120 13.54 13.02 4.22
C THR A 120 14.75 13.67 4.89
N MET A 121 14.72 14.97 5.17
CA MET A 121 15.90 15.70 5.65
C MET A 121 15.95 15.90 7.17
N LYS A 122 14.80 16.03 7.83
CA LYS A 122 14.70 16.34 9.26
C LYS A 122 15.28 15.21 10.12
N PRO A 123 16.27 15.47 11.00
CA PRO A 123 16.95 14.42 11.77
C PRO A 123 16.06 13.53 12.63
N GLY A 124 14.96 14.07 13.17
CA GLY A 124 14.05 13.32 14.04
C GLY A 124 13.03 12.43 13.33
N THR A 125 12.84 12.59 12.01
CA THR A 125 11.83 11.85 11.23
C THR A 125 12.42 11.11 10.04
N ARG A 126 13.65 11.45 9.63
CA ARG A 126 14.32 10.79 8.50
C ARG A 126 14.71 9.35 8.82
N THR A 127 14.62 8.50 7.81
CA THR A 127 15.18 7.14 7.83
C THR A 127 16.42 7.13 6.94
N LEU A 128 17.57 6.75 7.50
CA LEU A 128 18.83 6.66 6.76
C LEU A 128 19.24 5.20 6.56
N LEU A 129 19.79 4.88 5.39
CA LEU A 129 20.42 3.60 5.11
C LEU A 129 21.94 3.78 5.13
N GLN A 130 22.66 2.93 5.87
CA GLN A 130 24.12 2.93 5.90
C GLN A 130 24.66 1.97 4.84
N VAL A 131 25.48 2.49 3.93
CA VAL A 131 26.17 1.70 2.90
C VAL A 131 27.41 1.04 3.49
N ARG A 132 27.61 -0.25 3.20
CA ARG A 132 28.78 -1.04 3.57
C ARG A 132 29.68 -1.31 2.37
N ALA A 133 30.86 -1.86 2.62
CA ALA A 133 31.81 -2.18 1.57
C ALA A 133 31.28 -3.27 0.62
N GLU A 134 30.53 -4.24 1.16
CA GLU A 134 29.94 -5.33 0.38
C GLU A 134 28.87 -4.83 -0.62
N ASP A 135 28.18 -3.74 -0.28
CA ASP A 135 27.18 -3.13 -1.16
C ASP A 135 27.82 -2.51 -2.41
N ALA A 136 29.09 -2.07 -2.32
CA ALA A 136 29.81 -1.50 -3.46
C ALA A 136 30.13 -2.57 -4.51
N GLU A 137 30.58 -3.75 -4.08
CA GLU A 137 30.85 -4.88 -4.98
C GLU A 137 29.55 -5.34 -5.68
N ALA A 138 28.44 -5.44 -4.93
CA ALA A 138 27.15 -5.81 -5.49
C ALA A 138 26.62 -4.76 -6.50
N ALA A 139 26.85 -3.46 -6.22
CA ALA A 139 26.48 -2.39 -7.13
C ALA A 139 27.28 -2.44 -8.45
N ASP A 140 28.58 -2.72 -8.38
CA ASP A 140 29.44 -2.85 -9.56
C ASP A 140 29.05 -4.06 -10.43
N GLU A 141 28.73 -5.21 -9.83
CA GLU A 141 28.24 -6.38 -10.55
C GLU A 141 26.90 -6.09 -11.26
N MET A 142 25.97 -5.42 -10.57
CA MET A 142 24.71 -4.98 -11.18
C MET A 142 24.94 -3.99 -12.32
N PHE A 143 25.90 -3.07 -12.16
CA PHE A 143 26.26 -2.11 -13.20
C PHE A 143 26.85 -2.82 -14.43
N GLU A 144 27.78 -3.73 -14.26
CA GLU A 144 28.36 -4.51 -15.37
C GLU A 144 27.29 -5.35 -16.08
N THR A 145 26.38 -5.98 -15.32
CA THR A 145 25.30 -6.80 -15.88
C THR A 145 24.32 -5.97 -16.70
N LEU A 146 23.94 -4.78 -16.21
CA LEU A 146 22.90 -3.95 -16.85
C LEU A 146 23.46 -2.99 -17.91
N MET A 147 24.66 -2.46 -17.71
CA MET A 147 25.27 -1.42 -18.53
C MET A 147 26.54 -1.87 -19.26
N GLY A 148 27.03 -3.08 -19.02
CA GLY A 148 28.19 -3.64 -19.72
C GLY A 148 27.92 -3.99 -21.18
N GLU A 149 28.97 -4.36 -21.90
CA GLU A 149 28.93 -4.59 -23.35
C GLU A 149 28.21 -5.90 -23.74
N LYS A 150 28.16 -6.87 -22.83
CA LYS A 150 27.57 -8.19 -23.09
C LYS A 150 26.04 -8.11 -22.99
N VAL A 151 25.37 -8.41 -24.09
CA VAL A 151 23.90 -8.37 -24.18
C VAL A 151 23.22 -9.55 -23.48
N GLU A 152 23.87 -10.72 -23.47
CA GLU A 152 23.26 -11.95 -22.95
C GLU A 152 22.98 -11.92 -21.44
N PRO A 153 23.93 -11.53 -20.56
CA PRO A 153 23.67 -11.42 -19.11
C PRO A 153 22.56 -10.42 -18.78
N ARG A 154 22.50 -9.30 -19.52
CA ARG A 154 21.45 -8.29 -19.37
C ARG A 154 20.06 -8.89 -19.68
N ARG A 155 19.97 -9.66 -20.77
CA ARG A 155 18.71 -10.28 -21.22
C ARG A 155 18.20 -11.29 -20.18
N GLU A 156 19.08 -12.18 -19.71
CA GLU A 156 18.75 -13.16 -18.67
C GLU A 156 18.29 -12.48 -17.37
N PHE A 157 18.96 -11.39 -16.96
CA PHE A 157 18.58 -10.63 -15.78
C PHE A 157 17.17 -10.05 -15.90
N ILE A 158 16.83 -9.44 -17.05
CA ILE A 158 15.51 -8.87 -17.29
C ILE A 158 14.44 -9.96 -17.30
N GLU A 159 14.67 -11.07 -18.02
CA GLU A 159 13.71 -12.18 -18.11
C GLU A 159 13.41 -12.82 -16.74
N LYS A 160 14.45 -13.04 -15.93
CA LYS A 160 14.30 -13.63 -14.59
C LYS A 160 13.53 -12.71 -13.64
N ASN A 161 13.70 -11.39 -13.76
CA ASN A 161 13.11 -10.42 -12.83
C ASN A 161 11.83 -9.77 -13.35
N ALA A 162 11.43 -10.01 -14.60
CA ALA A 162 10.25 -9.40 -15.22
C ALA A 162 8.96 -9.61 -14.42
N LEU A 163 8.78 -10.80 -13.82
CA LEU A 163 7.58 -11.12 -13.04
C LEU A 163 7.58 -10.53 -11.62
N ASN A 164 8.74 -10.08 -11.13
CA ASN A 164 8.88 -9.50 -9.79
C ASN A 164 8.48 -8.01 -9.75
N VAL A 165 8.44 -7.37 -10.92
CA VAL A 165 8.09 -5.96 -11.04
C VAL A 165 6.58 -5.78 -11.02
N ARG A 166 6.05 -5.24 -9.92
CA ARG A 166 4.60 -5.00 -9.75
C ARG A 166 4.15 -3.55 -9.97
N ASN A 167 5.08 -2.60 -10.04
CA ASN A 167 4.80 -1.20 -9.73
C ASN A 167 5.53 -0.21 -10.67
N LEU A 168 5.64 -0.52 -11.97
CA LEU A 168 6.48 0.27 -12.88
C LEU A 168 5.79 1.54 -13.43
N ASP A 169 4.48 1.53 -13.67
CA ASP A 169 3.75 2.67 -14.30
C ASP A 169 2.29 2.78 -13.82
N VAL A 170 2.07 3.00 -12.52
CA VAL A 170 0.76 3.47 -11.99
C VAL A 170 0.95 4.83 -11.37
#